data_AF-A0A1H8VV48-F1
#
_entry.id   AF-A0A1H8VV48-F1
#
_cell.length_a   1.000
_cell.length_b   1.000
_cell.length_c   1.000
_cell.angle_alpha   90.00
_cell.angle_beta   90.00
_cell.angle_gamma   90.00
#
_symmetry.space_group_name_H-M   'P 1'
#
loop_
_entity.id
_entity.type
_entity.pdbx_description
1 polymer ?
#
loop_
_entity_poly.entity_id
_entity_poly.type
_entity_poly.pdbx_seq_one_letter_code
_entity_poly.pdbx_strand_id
1 'polypeptide(L)'
;MHHACDRFADDDERNDMTHIQTQAEPTPEQPVKKQRHIFRWVFLAIQALFLIWIISGVGDAADNCDGEVGQALDMCQAGTAVGAGIGVALVIFLWVAVDVILGITYLIVRKKR
;
A
#
# COMPACT_ATOMS: atom_id res chain seq x y z
N MET A 1 38.58 -58.69 -32.59
CA MET A 1 38.91 -57.28 -32.90
C MET A 1 37.80 -56.54 -33.67
N HIS A 2 36.81 -57.21 -34.28
CA HIS A 2 35.69 -56.52 -34.96
C HIS A 2 34.68 -55.82 -34.02
N HIS A 3 34.50 -56.28 -32.77
CA HIS A 3 33.52 -55.69 -31.83
C HIS A 3 33.92 -54.34 -31.21
N ALA A 4 35.14 -53.83 -31.46
CA ALA A 4 35.60 -52.57 -30.87
C ALA A 4 35.27 -51.35 -31.74
N CYS A 5 35.19 -51.50 -33.07
CA CYS A 5 34.87 -50.39 -33.97
C CYS A 5 33.39 -49.99 -33.91
N ASP A 6 32.48 -50.94 -33.72
CA ASP A 6 31.03 -50.66 -33.70
C ASP A 6 30.61 -49.84 -32.47
N ARG A 7 31.30 -49.99 -31.34
CA ARG A 7 31.02 -49.20 -30.14
C ARG A 7 31.45 -47.74 -30.27
N PHE A 8 32.51 -47.47 -31.03
CA PHE A 8 33.06 -46.11 -31.15
C PHE A 8 32.19 -45.18 -32.01
N ALA A 9 31.41 -45.72 -32.95
CA ALA A 9 30.48 -44.94 -33.77
C ALA A 9 29.20 -44.55 -33.01
N ASP A 10 28.71 -45.42 -32.12
CA ASP A 10 27.48 -45.19 -31.32
C ASP A 10 27.68 -44.10 -30.24
N ASP A 11 28.89 -44.02 -29.66
CA ASP A 11 29.23 -43.05 -28.63
C ASP A 11 29.36 -41.61 -29.18
N ASP A 12 29.73 -41.43 -30.45
CA ASP A 12 29.88 -40.10 -31.09
C ASP A 12 28.52 -39.47 -31.43
N GLU A 13 27.58 -40.23 -32.00
CA GLU A 13 26.20 -39.77 -32.26
C GLU A 13 25.45 -39.45 -30.95
N ARG A 14 25.69 -40.25 -29.89
CA ARG A 14 25.11 -40.01 -28.57
C ARG A 14 25.63 -38.72 -27.94
N ASN A 15 26.91 -38.41 -28.12
CA ASN A 15 27.52 -37.20 -27.57
C ASN A 15 27.11 -35.93 -28.37
N ASP A 16 26.91 -36.04 -29.68
CA ASP A 16 26.44 -34.93 -30.53
C ASP A 16 24.96 -34.57 -30.25
N MET A 17 24.10 -35.57 -30.05
CA MET A 17 22.70 -35.34 -29.65
C MET A 17 22.55 -34.70 -28.27
N THR A 18 23.50 -34.91 -27.34
CA THR A 18 23.50 -34.23 -26.04
C THR A 18 23.88 -32.75 -26.11
N HIS A 19 24.56 -32.31 -27.17
CA HIS A 19 25.00 -30.91 -27.31
C HIS A 19 23.99 -29.99 -28.00
N ILE A 20 23.03 -30.51 -28.77
CA ILE A 20 22.09 -29.69 -29.56
C ILE A 20 20.82 -29.28 -28.76
N GLN A 21 20.40 -30.02 -27.72
CA GLN A 21 19.10 -29.77 -27.07
C GLN A 21 19.07 -28.72 -25.94
N THR A 22 20.18 -28.06 -25.60
CA THR A 22 20.21 -27.16 -24.42
C THR A 22 20.45 -25.67 -24.73
N GLN A 23 20.35 -25.23 -25.99
CA GLN A 23 20.34 -23.80 -26.33
C GLN A 23 19.16 -23.43 -27.23
N ALA A 24 17.96 -23.69 -26.74
CA ALA A 24 16.75 -23.02 -27.25
C ALA A 24 15.80 -22.76 -26.08
N GLU A 25 16.21 -21.92 -25.13
CA GLU A 25 15.23 -21.17 -24.36
C GLU A 25 15.67 -19.70 -24.35
N PRO A 26 14.94 -18.80 -25.04
CA PRO A 26 15.19 -17.37 -24.90
C PRO A 26 15.05 -17.03 -23.43
N THR A 27 16.02 -16.27 -22.93
CA THR A 27 16.08 -15.61 -21.62
C THR A 27 14.67 -15.40 -21.05
N PRO A 28 14.41 -15.77 -19.79
CA PRO A 28 13.12 -15.53 -19.17
C PRO A 28 12.92 -14.03 -18.99
N GLU A 29 12.44 -13.35 -20.03
CA GLU A 29 11.99 -11.97 -19.96
C GLU A 29 10.55 -12.00 -19.43
N GLN A 30 10.44 -12.20 -18.12
CA GLN A 30 9.19 -12.18 -17.38
C GLN A 30 9.39 -11.33 -16.12
N PRO A 31 8.38 -10.58 -15.68
CA PRO A 31 7.78 -9.44 -16.35
C PRO A 31 8.08 -8.19 -15.51
N VAL A 32 8.30 -7.02 -16.13
CA VAL A 32 8.37 -5.77 -15.37
C VAL A 32 6.95 -5.42 -14.90
N LYS A 33 6.48 -6.07 -13.83
CA LYS A 33 5.14 -5.87 -13.26
C LYS A 33 5.12 -4.57 -12.48
N LYS A 34 5.23 -3.46 -13.20
CA LYS A 34 5.14 -2.10 -12.70
C LYS A 34 3.67 -1.74 -12.61
N GLN A 35 3.02 -2.09 -11.50
CA GLN A 35 1.82 -1.41 -10.99
C GLN A 35 1.30 -2.13 -9.74
N ARG A 36 1.81 -1.74 -8.57
CA ARG A 36 1.17 -2.05 -7.28
C ARG A 36 1.04 -0.82 -6.37
N HIS A 37 1.40 0.36 -6.86
CA HIS A 37 1.37 1.60 -6.07
C HIS A 37 0.00 2.30 -6.07
N ILE A 38 -0.90 1.90 -6.96
CA ILE A 38 -2.20 2.57 -7.15
C ILE A 38 -3.08 2.42 -5.90
N PHE A 39 -3.12 1.23 -5.29
CA PHE A 39 -3.96 0.99 -4.12
C PHE A 39 -3.55 1.85 -2.92
N ARG A 40 -2.23 1.97 -2.69
CA ARG A 40 -1.69 2.85 -1.64
C ARG A 40 -1.93 4.33 -1.95
N TRP A 41 -1.91 4.72 -3.22
CA TRP A 41 -2.13 6.11 -3.64
C TRP A 41 -3.61 6.51 -3.58
N VAL A 42 -4.52 5.59 -3.90
CA VAL A 42 -5.98 5.78 -3.74
C VAL A 42 -6.35 5.92 -2.26
N PHE A 43 -5.81 5.04 -1.41
CA PHE A 43 -5.97 5.18 0.04
C PHE A 43 -5.43 6.53 0.52
N LEU A 44 -4.20 6.90 0.15
CA LEU A 44 -3.59 8.19 0.52
C LEU A 44 -4.41 9.40 0.04
N ALA A 45 -4.98 9.33 -1.16
CA ALA A 45 -5.81 10.40 -1.71
C ALA A 45 -7.13 10.55 -0.95
N ILE A 46 -7.79 9.44 -0.61
CA ILE A 46 -9.00 9.45 0.20
C ILE A 46 -8.70 9.91 1.63
N GLN A 47 -7.54 9.50 2.19
CA GLN A 47 -7.09 10.00 3.48
C GLN A 47 -6.92 11.52 3.47
N ALA A 48 -6.17 12.05 2.49
CA ALA A 48 -5.97 13.49 2.36
C ALA A 48 -7.29 14.25 2.19
N LEU A 49 -8.24 13.67 1.45
CA LEU A 49 -9.57 14.24 1.27
C LEU A 49 -10.35 14.31 2.59
N PHE A 50 -10.38 13.24 3.39
CA PHE A 50 -11.01 13.25 4.72
C PHE A 50 -10.36 14.28 5.66
N LEU A 51 -9.05 14.47 5.57
CA LEU A 51 -8.31 15.40 6.41
C LEU A 51 -8.70 16.85 6.07
N ILE A 52 -8.74 17.15 4.77
CA ILE A 52 -9.21 18.44 4.25
C ILE A 52 -10.67 18.66 4.66
N TRP A 53 -11.51 17.62 4.58
CA TRP A 53 -12.93 17.71 4.91
C TRP A 53 -13.17 17.97 6.40
N ILE A 54 -12.40 17.34 7.29
CA ILE A 54 -12.45 17.60 8.74
C ILE A 54 -12.09 19.06 9.02
N ILE A 55 -11.03 19.59 8.42
CA ILE A 55 -10.63 21.01 8.58
C ILE A 55 -11.76 21.95 8.12
N SER A 56 -12.46 21.60 7.04
CA SER A 56 -13.62 22.35 6.55
C SER A 56 -14.84 22.20 7.47
N GLY A 57 -15.09 21.02 8.05
CA GLY A 57 -16.28 20.71 8.84
C GLY A 57 -16.27 21.25 10.27
N VAL A 58 -15.10 21.63 10.82
CA VAL A 58 -15.06 22.30 12.14
C VAL A 58 -15.76 23.67 12.10
N GLY A 59 -15.93 24.27 10.92
CA GLY A 59 -16.62 25.55 10.75
C GLY A 59 -18.09 25.53 11.19
N ASP A 60 -18.78 24.41 11.02
CA ASP A 60 -20.23 24.30 11.27
C ASP A 60 -20.57 24.08 12.76
N ALA A 61 -19.58 23.74 13.59
CA ALA A 61 -19.83 23.55 15.02
C ALA A 61 -20.24 24.87 15.71
N ALA A 62 -19.82 26.02 15.19
CA ALA A 62 -20.04 27.34 15.79
C ALA A 62 -21.51 27.80 15.79
N ASP A 63 -22.35 27.27 14.88
CA ASP A 63 -23.74 27.70 14.71
C ASP A 63 -24.69 27.19 15.81
N ASN A 64 -24.22 26.27 16.67
CA ASN A 64 -25.06 25.65 17.71
C ASN A 64 -25.40 26.56 18.90
N CYS A 65 -24.81 27.75 18.98
CA CYS A 65 -25.02 28.69 20.09
C CYS A 65 -25.87 29.92 19.70
N ASP A 66 -26.47 29.92 18.51
CA ASP A 66 -27.26 31.04 18.01
C ASP A 66 -28.59 31.15 18.79
N GLY A 67 -28.74 32.21 19.59
CA GLY A 67 -29.95 32.50 20.39
C GLY A 67 -29.81 32.48 21.91
N GLU A 68 -28.68 32.02 22.46
CA GLU A 68 -28.40 32.08 23.91
C GLU A 68 -27.77 33.43 24.30
N VAL A 69 -28.00 33.93 25.52
CA VAL A 69 -27.43 35.21 25.99
C VAL A 69 -26.85 35.11 27.40
N GLY A 70 -25.74 35.83 27.63
CA GLY A 70 -25.06 35.90 28.93
C GLY A 70 -24.25 34.64 29.24
N GLN A 71 -24.29 34.21 30.50
CA GLN A 71 -23.50 33.07 31.02
C GLN A 71 -23.77 31.72 30.31
N ALA A 72 -24.92 31.56 29.66
CA ALA A 72 -25.23 30.37 28.86
C ALA A 72 -24.49 30.35 27.52
N LEU A 73 -24.27 31.53 26.91
CA LEU A 73 -23.52 31.66 25.65
C LEU A 73 -22.04 31.34 25.86
N ASP A 74 -21.43 31.82 26.95
CA ASP A 74 -20.03 31.51 27.28
C ASP A 74 -19.81 30.00 27.50
N MET A 75 -20.75 29.34 28.19
CA MET A 75 -20.70 27.90 28.43
C MET A 75 -20.92 27.09 27.14
N CYS A 76 -21.86 27.52 26.28
CA CYS A 76 -22.12 26.89 24.99
C CYS A 76 -20.92 27.02 24.05
N GLN A 77 -20.34 28.21 23.94
CA GLN A 77 -19.21 28.48 23.06
C GLN A 77 -17.94 27.78 23.54
N ALA A 78 -17.67 27.77 24.85
CA ALA A 78 -16.57 27.02 25.42
C ALA A 78 -16.77 25.50 25.25
N GLY A 79 -17.97 24.99 25.53
CA GLY A 79 -18.31 23.57 25.39
C GLY A 79 -18.21 23.08 23.95
N THR A 80 -18.70 23.88 23.01
CA THR A 80 -18.66 23.59 21.56
C THR A 80 -17.23 23.62 21.03
N ALA A 81 -16.45 24.65 21.36
CA ALA A 81 -15.07 24.76 20.91
C ALA A 81 -14.19 23.62 21.46
N VAL A 82 -14.33 23.31 22.74
CA VAL A 82 -13.59 22.22 23.39
C VAL A 82 -14.07 20.86 22.90
N GLY A 83 -15.39 20.66 22.78
CA GLY A 83 -15.99 19.42 22.29
C GLY A 83 -15.62 19.11 20.85
N ALA A 84 -15.65 20.10 19.95
CA ALA A 84 -15.20 19.97 18.57
C ALA A 84 -13.69 19.69 18.51
N GLY A 85 -12.89 20.41 19.30
CA GLY A 85 -11.44 20.19 19.37
C GLY A 85 -11.08 18.78 19.84
N ILE A 86 -11.72 18.29 20.90
CA ILE A 86 -11.49 16.94 21.44
C ILE A 86 -12.01 15.87 20.47
N GLY A 87 -13.21 16.06 19.91
CA GLY A 87 -13.79 15.11 18.94
C GLY A 87 -12.90 14.95 17.72
N VAL A 88 -12.46 16.07 17.14
CA VAL A 88 -11.53 16.08 16.00
C VAL A 88 -10.18 15.48 16.38
N ALA A 89 -9.63 15.82 17.55
CA ALA A 89 -8.35 15.27 18.00
C ALA A 89 -8.40 13.75 18.20
N LEU A 90 -9.48 13.21 18.77
CA LEU A 90 -9.65 11.77 18.96
C LEU A 90 -9.79 11.02 17.63
N VAL A 91 -10.57 11.57 16.69
CA VAL A 91 -10.73 10.99 15.35
C VAL A 91 -9.38 10.98 14.62
N ILE A 92 -8.65 12.09 14.62
CA ILE A 92 -7.32 12.18 13.99
C ILE A 92 -6.33 11.21 14.67
N PHE A 93 -6.32 11.15 16.00
CA PHE A 93 -5.39 10.27 16.73
C PHE A 93 -5.63 8.79 16.41
N LEU A 94 -6.89 8.33 16.49
CA LEU A 94 -7.27 6.96 16.15
C LEU A 94 -6.92 6.65 14.69
N TRP A 95 -7.19 7.60 13.81
CA TRP A 95 -6.95 7.46 12.39
C TRP A 95 -5.46 7.34 12.06
N VAL A 96 -4.62 8.23 12.59
CA VAL A 96 -3.15 8.16 12.44
C VAL A 96 -2.61 6.83 12.97
N ALA A 97 -3.14 6.32 14.08
CA ALA A 97 -2.73 5.02 14.62
C ALA A 97 -2.99 3.87 13.61
N VAL A 98 -4.15 3.86 12.96
CA VAL A 98 -4.48 2.87 11.92
C VAL A 98 -3.55 3.02 10.70
N ASP A 99 -3.30 4.24 10.21
CA ASP A 99 -2.40 4.49 9.08
C ASP A 99 -0.96 4.07 9.37
N VAL A 100 -0.48 4.30 10.60
CA VAL A 100 0.85 3.87 11.03
C VAL A 100 0.96 2.33 11.01
N ILE A 101 -0.05 1.62 11.51
CA ILE A 101 -0.07 0.15 11.52
C ILE A 101 -0.08 -0.40 10.10
N LEU A 102 -0.93 0.13 9.22
CA LEU A 102 -0.97 -0.29 7.81
C LEU A 102 0.34 0.04 7.09
N GLY A 103 0.91 1.22 7.33
CA GLY A 103 2.18 1.66 6.76
C GLY A 103 3.35 0.76 7.13
N ILE A 104 3.49 0.41 8.41
CA ILE A 104 4.54 -0.47 8.91
C ILE A 104 4.34 -1.90 8.38
N THR A 105 3.12 -2.43 8.47
CA THR A 105 2.80 -3.78 7.96
C THR A 105 3.10 -3.89 6.47
N TYR A 106 2.72 -2.88 5.69
CA TYR A 106 3.02 -2.82 4.27
C TYR A 106 4.51 -2.72 3.99
N LEU A 107 5.27 -1.92 4.75
CA LEU A 107 6.73 -1.79 4.57
C LEU A 107 7.44 -3.12 4.78
N ILE A 108 7.02 -3.89 5.80
CA ILE A 108 7.55 -5.23 6.08
C ILE A 108 7.18 -6.21 4.97
N VAL A 109 5.92 -6.25 4.55
CA VAL A 109 5.44 -7.14 3.48
C VAL A 109 6.07 -6.79 2.12
N ARG A 110 6.33 -5.51 1.85
CA ARG A 110 7.00 -5.02 0.65
C ARG A 110 8.48 -5.37 0.63
N LYS A 111 9.20 -5.29 1.76
CA LYS A 111 10.62 -5.67 1.80
C LYS A 111 10.85 -7.17 1.55
N LYS A 112 9.84 -8.00 1.83
CA LYS A 112 9.91 -9.46 1.66
C LYS A 112 9.52 -9.94 0.24
N ARG A 113 9.09 -9.06 -0.66
CA ARG A 113 8.54 -9.38 -2.00
C ARG A 113 9.31 -8.67 -3.11
#